data_AF-A0A1X1QT72-F1
#
_entry.id   AF-A0A1X1QT72-F1
#
_cell.length_a   1.000
_cell.length_b   1.000
_cell.length_c   1.000
_cell.angle_alpha   90.00
_cell.angle_beta   90.00
_cell.angle_gamma   90.00
#
_symmetry.space_group_name_H-M   'P 1'
#
loop_
_entity.id
_entity.type
_entity.pdbx_description
1 polymer ?
#
loop_
_entity_poly.entity_id
_entity_poly.type
_entity_poly.pdbx_seq_one_letter_code
_entity_poly.pdbx_strand_id
1 'polypeptide(L)'
;MLEVAVGVIKNQKGEILISKRSADTHQGGLWEFPGGKVEGSETTGDALKRELLEELDLTIESAIPLIEIEHEYEDLSVHLNVQLVKAYQGEAMGMEGQPIKWVKASDLKQYAFPEANARIVEVLNLPHSYPIVDESIGCTRSMLQHLDRLIGDGYLMIQLRAKSLTEKQFKELAIEAIVKTKKEGVRLFVNTTLEIALDINADAVHLNSKELSSLKGSFLDKKSMVFAASCHGKEDLEQAKKLGALFAVLSPVCETCSHPEATPLGWDVFKALVEPMAIPVYALGGVGPVNMDKAILQGACGVSGISAFHAKW
;
A
#
# COMPACT_ATOMS: atom_id res chain seq x y z
N MET A 1 24.24 -6.18 -0.23
CA MET A 1 22.87 -5.91 -0.71
C MET A 1 22.99 -5.35 -2.12
N LEU A 2 22.25 -5.92 -3.06
CA LEU A 2 22.21 -5.48 -4.45
C LEU A 2 21.11 -4.44 -4.62
N GLU A 3 21.46 -3.27 -5.15
CA GLU A 3 20.52 -2.19 -5.45
C GLU A 3 19.91 -2.39 -6.84
N VAL A 4 18.59 -2.35 -6.94
CA VAL A 4 17.85 -2.56 -8.20
C VAL A 4 16.81 -1.47 -8.38
N ALA A 5 16.84 -0.82 -9.54
CA ALA A 5 15.82 0.14 -9.94
C ALA A 5 14.71 -0.60 -10.71
N VAL A 6 13.45 -0.43 -10.31
CA VAL A 6 12.31 -1.14 -10.90
C VAL A 6 11.25 -0.16 -11.37
N GLY A 7 10.79 -0.30 -12.62
CA GLY A 7 9.79 0.55 -13.25
C GLY A 7 8.41 -0.10 -13.29
N VAL A 8 7.44 0.51 -12.60
CA VAL A 8 6.02 0.26 -12.85
C VAL A 8 5.53 1.27 -13.88
N ILE A 9 5.29 0.80 -15.09
CA ILE A 9 4.85 1.64 -16.20
C ILE A 9 3.35 1.42 -16.44
N LYS A 10 2.59 2.50 -16.49
CA LYS A 10 1.14 2.48 -16.76
C LYS A 10 0.85 3.09 -18.13
N ASN A 11 0.13 2.38 -18.99
CA ASN A 11 -0.38 2.98 -20.22
C ASN A 11 -1.65 3.82 -19.95
N GLN A 12 -2.17 4.47 -21.00
CA GLN A 12 -3.38 5.29 -20.94
C GLN A 12 -4.65 4.52 -20.54
N LYS A 13 -4.66 3.19 -20.67
CA LYS A 13 -5.75 2.31 -20.24
C LYS A 13 -5.62 1.86 -18.78
N GLY A 14 -4.55 2.27 -18.09
CA GLY A 14 -4.24 1.86 -16.72
C GLY A 14 -3.66 0.45 -16.61
N GLU A 15 -3.25 -0.17 -17.71
CA GLU A 15 -2.58 -1.47 -17.72
C GLU A 15 -1.10 -1.28 -17.38
N ILE A 16 -0.54 -2.28 -16.70
CA ILE A 16 0.85 -2.33 -16.25
C ILE A 16 1.70 -3.10 -17.26
N LEU A 17 2.85 -2.56 -17.64
CA LEU A 17 3.81 -3.26 -18.48
C LEU A 17 4.60 -4.28 -17.64
N ILE A 18 4.64 -5.52 -18.13
CA ILE A 18 5.48 -6.58 -17.60
C ILE A 18 6.31 -7.20 -18.72
N SER A 19 7.54 -7.60 -18.41
CA SER A 19 8.45 -8.32 -19.31
C SER A 19 8.64 -9.75 -18.79
N LYS A 20 9.09 -10.66 -19.66
CA LYS A 20 9.41 -12.03 -19.28
C LYS A 20 10.92 -12.22 -19.24
N ARG A 21 11.44 -12.69 -18.10
CA ARG A 21 12.87 -12.99 -17.91
C ARG A 21 13.35 -14.00 -18.92
N SER A 22 14.56 -13.78 -19.47
CA SER A 22 15.26 -14.79 -20.25
C SER A 22 15.44 -16.07 -19.42
N ALA A 23 15.36 -17.23 -20.08
CA ALA A 23 15.46 -18.54 -19.43
C ALA A 23 16.81 -18.75 -18.71
N ASP A 24 17.87 -18.08 -19.17
CA ASP A 24 19.24 -18.26 -18.68
C ASP A 24 19.59 -17.39 -17.46
N THR A 25 18.65 -16.59 -16.96
CA THR A 25 18.85 -15.73 -15.79
C THR A 25 18.39 -16.40 -14.50
N HIS A 26 18.85 -15.88 -13.34
CA HIS A 26 18.32 -16.31 -12.04
C HIS A 26 16.79 -16.14 -12.02
N GLN A 27 16.05 -17.22 -11.71
CA GLN A 27 14.58 -17.30 -11.82
C GLN A 27 14.02 -17.06 -13.24
N GLY A 28 14.72 -17.56 -14.28
CA GLY A 28 14.33 -17.43 -15.68
C GLY A 28 12.92 -17.96 -16.00
N GLY A 29 12.25 -17.31 -16.95
CA GLY A 29 10.90 -17.67 -17.40
C GLY A 29 9.75 -17.09 -16.57
N LEU A 30 10.03 -16.46 -15.42
CA LEU A 30 9.06 -15.67 -14.67
C LEU A 30 8.79 -14.32 -15.36
N TRP A 31 7.64 -13.74 -15.04
CA TRP A 31 7.33 -12.36 -15.40
C TRP A 31 7.91 -11.40 -14.38
N GLU A 32 8.22 -10.18 -14.79
CA GLU A 32 8.78 -9.15 -13.93
C GLU A 32 8.31 -7.76 -14.30
N PHE A 33 8.59 -6.83 -13.39
CA PHE A 33 8.53 -5.41 -13.69
C PHE A 33 9.90 -5.01 -14.27
N PRO A 34 9.93 -4.31 -15.41
CA PRO A 34 11.18 -3.95 -16.09
C PRO A 34 12.11 -3.09 -15.23
N GLY A 35 13.42 -3.18 -15.48
CA GLY A 35 14.44 -2.48 -14.71
C GLY A 35 15.63 -3.38 -14.39
N GLY A 36 16.63 -2.81 -13.72
CA GLY A 36 17.91 -3.49 -13.56
C GLY A 36 18.76 -2.93 -12.43
N LYS A 37 20.01 -3.39 -12.40
CA LYS A 37 20.92 -3.11 -11.30
C LYS A 37 21.39 -1.67 -11.37
N VAL A 38 21.59 -1.08 -10.19
CA VAL A 38 22.28 0.22 -10.09
C VAL A 38 23.80 -0.02 -10.24
N GLU A 39 24.40 0.59 -11.25
CA GLU A 39 25.80 0.44 -11.63
C GLU A 39 26.67 1.67 -11.32
N GLY A 40 27.91 1.43 -10.88
CA GLY A 40 28.90 2.48 -10.66
C GLY A 40 28.44 3.54 -9.65
N SER A 41 28.28 4.77 -10.10
CA SER A 41 27.85 5.92 -9.28
C SER A 41 26.51 6.50 -9.73
N GLU A 42 25.72 5.75 -10.49
CA GLU A 42 24.43 6.23 -10.97
C GLU A 42 23.41 6.33 -9.83
N THR A 43 22.46 7.26 -9.93
CA THR A 43 21.31 7.26 -9.03
C THR A 43 20.31 6.20 -9.47
N THR A 44 19.42 5.76 -8.59
CA THR A 44 18.32 4.85 -8.98
C THR A 44 17.49 5.39 -10.16
N GLY A 45 17.28 6.71 -10.22
CA GLY A 45 16.56 7.33 -11.33
C GLY A 45 17.33 7.28 -12.65
N ASP A 46 18.66 7.37 -12.60
CA ASP A 46 19.52 7.24 -13.79
C ASP A 46 19.57 5.78 -14.25
N ALA A 47 19.72 4.84 -13.32
CA ALA A 47 19.62 3.40 -13.60
C ALA A 47 18.29 3.08 -14.28
N LEU A 48 17.18 3.53 -13.71
CA LEU A 48 15.84 3.27 -14.26
C LEU A 48 15.69 3.80 -15.68
N LYS A 49 16.18 5.02 -15.96
CA LYS A 49 16.13 5.62 -17.31
C LYS A 49 16.94 4.82 -18.32
N ARG A 50 18.15 4.39 -17.94
CA ARG A 50 19.03 3.58 -18.79
C ARG A 50 18.39 2.23 -19.09
N GLU A 51 17.97 1.51 -18.05
CA GLU A 51 17.38 0.17 -18.16
C GLU A 51 16.10 0.19 -19.00
N LEU A 52 15.16 1.11 -18.76
CA LEU A 52 13.93 1.15 -19.56
C LEU A 52 14.17 1.57 -21.02
N LEU A 53 15.22 2.33 -21.30
CA LEU A 53 15.60 2.65 -22.68
C LEU A 53 16.21 1.42 -23.37
N GLU A 54 17.14 0.74 -22.70
CA GLU A 54 17.86 -0.43 -23.21
C GLU A 54 16.94 -1.64 -23.41
N GLU A 55 16.05 -1.92 -22.45
CA GLU A 55 15.18 -3.10 -22.47
C GLU A 55 13.89 -2.89 -23.26
N LEU A 56 13.35 -1.66 -23.30
CA LEU A 56 11.99 -1.39 -23.76
C LEU A 56 11.83 -0.31 -24.84
N ASP A 57 12.91 0.39 -25.23
CA ASP A 57 12.85 1.60 -26.07
C ASP A 57 11.95 2.71 -25.49
N LEU A 58 11.92 2.82 -24.14
CA LEU A 58 11.14 3.83 -23.43
C LEU A 58 12.02 4.89 -22.80
N THR A 59 11.77 6.16 -23.14
CA THR A 59 12.44 7.30 -22.51
C THR A 59 11.56 7.86 -21.38
N ILE A 60 12.01 7.75 -20.13
CA ILE A 60 11.26 8.26 -18.97
C ILE A 60 11.39 9.78 -18.86
N GLU A 61 10.24 10.47 -18.80
CA GLU A 61 10.19 11.91 -18.53
C GLU A 61 10.03 12.19 -17.04
N SER A 62 9.21 11.39 -16.35
CA SER A 62 9.02 11.51 -14.91
C SER A 62 8.59 10.19 -14.27
N ALA A 63 9.09 9.97 -13.06
CA ALA A 63 8.70 8.86 -12.19
C ALA A 63 8.67 9.36 -10.74
N ILE A 64 7.84 8.72 -9.92
CA ILE A 64 7.76 8.97 -8.48
C ILE A 64 7.98 7.68 -7.71
N PRO A 65 8.51 7.73 -6.47
CA PRO A 65 8.61 6.55 -5.62
C PRO A 65 7.24 5.87 -5.45
N LEU A 66 7.22 4.53 -5.51
CA LEU A 66 6.04 3.73 -5.25
C LEU A 66 6.20 2.92 -3.95
N ILE A 67 7.26 2.13 -3.87
CA ILE A 67 7.60 1.32 -2.70
C ILE A 67 9.09 0.96 -2.70
N GLU A 68 9.70 0.86 -1.53
CA GLU A 68 11.01 0.22 -1.33
C GLU A 68 10.81 -1.18 -0.74
N ILE A 69 11.53 -2.17 -1.27
CA ILE A 69 11.41 -3.58 -0.85
C ILE A 69 12.80 -4.14 -0.60
N GLU A 70 13.08 -4.52 0.63
CA GLU A 70 14.23 -5.36 0.97
C GLU A 70 13.80 -6.83 0.97
N HIS A 71 14.56 -7.69 0.30
CA HIS A 71 14.28 -9.12 0.25
C HIS A 71 15.59 -9.92 0.31
N GLU A 72 15.62 -10.95 1.15
CA GLU A 72 16.77 -11.84 1.35
C GLU A 72 16.47 -13.22 0.77
N TYR A 73 17.20 -13.59 -0.28
CA TYR A 73 17.30 -14.96 -0.77
C TYR A 73 18.42 -15.72 -0.03
N GLU A 74 18.50 -17.04 -0.19
CA GLU A 74 19.54 -17.86 0.44
C GLU A 74 20.97 -17.43 0.06
N ASP A 75 21.14 -16.89 -1.15
CA ASP A 75 22.42 -16.55 -1.79
C ASP A 75 22.62 -15.04 -2.03
N LEU A 76 21.56 -14.22 -1.94
CA LEU A 76 21.60 -12.81 -2.29
C LEU A 76 20.55 -11.97 -1.54
N SER A 77 20.94 -10.81 -1.01
CA SER A 77 20.01 -9.79 -0.54
C SER A 77 19.83 -8.69 -1.60
N VAL A 78 18.59 -8.36 -1.93
CA VAL A 78 18.23 -7.30 -2.89
C VAL A 78 17.45 -6.18 -2.20
N HIS A 79 17.68 -4.96 -2.66
CA HIS A 79 16.88 -3.78 -2.34
C HIS A 79 16.29 -3.22 -3.64
N LEU A 80 14.97 -3.35 -3.77
CA LEU A 80 14.23 -2.86 -4.93
C LEU A 80 13.71 -1.46 -4.62
N ASN A 81 14.19 -0.48 -5.36
CA ASN A 81 13.60 0.85 -5.39
C ASN A 81 12.61 0.91 -6.55
N VAL A 82 11.32 0.81 -6.23
CA VAL A 82 10.25 0.69 -7.21
C VAL A 82 9.65 2.07 -7.46
N GLN A 83 9.63 2.49 -8.71
CA GLN A 83 9.10 3.77 -9.13
C GLN A 83 7.89 3.60 -10.04
N LEU A 84 6.88 4.44 -9.84
CA LEU A 84 5.76 4.58 -10.75
C LEU A 84 6.13 5.60 -11.84
N VAL A 85 6.26 5.13 -13.08
CA VAL A 85 6.49 5.99 -14.24
C VAL A 85 5.21 6.77 -14.53
N LYS A 86 5.30 8.11 -14.44
CA LYS A 86 4.16 9.03 -14.62
C LYS A 86 4.05 9.54 -16.06
N ALA A 87 5.18 9.69 -16.73
CA ALA A 87 5.25 10.10 -18.12
C ALA A 87 6.50 9.53 -18.81
N TYR A 88 6.34 9.11 -20.06
CA TYR A 88 7.39 8.50 -20.88
C TYR A 88 7.10 8.74 -22.37
N GLN A 89 8.14 8.62 -23.20
CA GLN A 89 8.08 8.65 -24.66
C GLN A 89 8.49 7.29 -25.24
N GLY A 90 8.04 6.99 -26.45
CA GLY A 90 8.29 5.73 -27.15
C GLY A 90 7.11 4.75 -27.11
N GLU A 91 7.23 3.67 -27.87
CA GLU A 91 6.31 2.53 -27.84
C GLU A 91 7.09 1.34 -27.26
N ALA A 92 6.54 0.71 -26.23
CA ALA A 92 7.24 -0.37 -25.53
C ALA A 92 7.51 -1.55 -26.47
N MET A 93 8.77 -1.96 -26.57
CA MET A 93 9.22 -3.10 -27.38
C MET A 93 10.26 -3.90 -26.61
N GLY A 94 10.18 -5.24 -26.60
CA GLY A 94 11.23 -6.06 -25.99
C GLY A 94 12.52 -6.02 -26.82
N MET A 95 13.45 -5.14 -26.47
CA MET A 95 14.68 -4.88 -27.23
C MET A 95 15.67 -6.05 -27.21
N GLU A 96 15.51 -6.97 -26.26
CA GLU A 96 16.28 -8.21 -26.17
C GLU A 96 15.55 -9.40 -26.80
N GLY A 97 14.42 -9.16 -27.49
CA GLY A 97 13.54 -10.21 -28.01
C GLY A 97 12.67 -10.86 -26.95
N GLN A 98 12.63 -10.29 -25.74
CA GLN A 98 11.83 -10.77 -24.63
C GLN A 98 10.34 -10.44 -24.82
N PRO A 99 9.42 -11.37 -24.50
CA PRO A 99 8.00 -11.07 -24.51
C PRO A 99 7.64 -9.98 -23.49
N ILE A 100 6.82 -9.02 -23.93
CA ILE A 100 6.23 -7.99 -23.06
C ILE A 100 4.70 -8.05 -23.13
N LYS A 101 4.03 -7.61 -22.05
CA LYS A 101 2.57 -7.53 -21.99
C LYS A 101 2.10 -6.32 -21.20
N TRP A 102 1.01 -5.72 -21.68
CA TRP A 102 0.18 -4.82 -20.91
C TRP A 102 -0.90 -5.63 -20.18
N VAL A 103 -0.96 -5.53 -18.85
CA VAL A 103 -1.83 -6.34 -18.00
C VAL A 103 -2.55 -5.45 -16.99
N LYS A 104 -3.86 -5.65 -16.78
CA LYS A 104 -4.58 -4.93 -15.72
C LYS A 104 -3.98 -5.29 -14.36
N ALA A 105 -3.92 -4.32 -13.44
CA ALA A 105 -3.37 -4.57 -12.10
C ALA A 105 -4.04 -5.77 -11.38
N SER A 106 -5.36 -5.92 -11.54
CA SER A 106 -6.15 -7.06 -11.03
C SER A 106 -5.72 -8.42 -11.56
N ASP A 107 -5.18 -8.46 -12.77
CA ASP A 107 -4.84 -9.69 -13.48
C ASP A 107 -3.38 -10.10 -13.25
N LEU A 108 -2.56 -9.24 -12.63
CA LEU A 108 -1.16 -9.54 -12.32
C LEU A 108 -1.02 -10.82 -11.47
N LYS A 109 -1.97 -11.12 -10.59
CA LYS A 109 -1.96 -12.34 -9.76
C LYS A 109 -2.03 -13.64 -10.58
N GLN A 110 -2.38 -13.57 -11.86
CA GLN A 110 -2.42 -14.72 -12.78
C GLN A 110 -1.03 -15.06 -13.36
N TYR A 111 -0.03 -14.21 -13.11
CA TYR A 111 1.33 -14.36 -13.61
C TYR A 111 2.27 -14.73 -12.47
N ALA A 112 3.26 -15.59 -12.77
CA ALA A 112 4.28 -15.97 -11.82
C ALA A 112 5.40 -14.91 -11.82
N PHE A 113 5.67 -14.33 -10.66
CA PHE A 113 6.70 -13.32 -10.41
C PHE A 113 7.74 -13.84 -9.42
N PRO A 114 8.96 -13.29 -9.41
CA PRO A 114 9.89 -13.46 -8.30
C PRO A 114 9.26 -13.07 -6.96
N GLU A 115 9.69 -13.72 -5.87
CA GLU A 115 9.13 -13.48 -4.53
C GLU A 115 9.24 -12.01 -4.10
N ALA A 116 10.36 -11.34 -4.41
CA ALA A 116 10.57 -9.93 -4.12
C ALA A 116 9.53 -9.01 -4.81
N ASN A 117 8.91 -9.44 -5.92
CA ASN A 117 7.91 -8.65 -6.65
C ASN A 117 6.49 -8.80 -6.10
N ALA A 118 6.25 -9.75 -5.19
CA ALA A 118 4.91 -9.99 -4.62
C ALA A 118 4.32 -8.74 -3.95
N ARG A 119 5.17 -7.95 -3.27
CA ARG A 119 4.75 -6.68 -2.64
C ARG A 119 4.40 -5.60 -3.66
N ILE A 120 5.06 -5.57 -4.82
CA ILE A 120 4.69 -4.66 -5.91
C ILE A 120 3.28 -4.99 -6.40
N VAL A 121 3.00 -6.27 -6.66
CA VAL A 121 1.66 -6.73 -7.08
C VAL A 121 0.61 -6.40 -6.02
N GLU A 122 0.93 -6.56 -4.74
CA GLU A 122 0.03 -6.21 -3.63
C GLU A 122 -0.28 -4.71 -3.61
N VAL A 123 0.74 -3.85 -3.69
CA VAL A 123 0.60 -2.38 -3.71
C VAL A 123 -0.24 -1.91 -4.90
N LEU A 124 -0.01 -2.48 -6.08
CA LEU A 124 -0.76 -2.12 -7.30
C LEU A 124 -2.24 -2.54 -7.24
N ASN A 125 -2.59 -3.46 -6.34
CA ASN A 125 -3.94 -3.94 -6.11
C ASN A 125 -4.59 -3.35 -4.85
N LEU A 126 -3.96 -2.37 -4.18
CA LEU A 126 -4.56 -1.70 -3.04
C LEU A 126 -5.86 -0.99 -3.47
N PRO A 127 -6.99 -1.26 -2.80
CA PRO A 127 -8.25 -0.58 -3.11
C PRO A 127 -8.17 0.91 -2.78
N HIS A 128 -8.70 1.78 -3.63
CA HIS A 128 -8.65 3.23 -3.37
C HIS A 128 -9.48 3.70 -2.14
N SER A 129 -10.26 2.81 -1.53
CA SER A 129 -11.09 3.11 -0.36
C SER A 129 -10.71 2.24 0.83
N TYR A 130 -10.49 2.87 1.97
CA TYR A 130 -10.21 2.21 3.25
C TYR A 130 -11.15 2.73 4.36
N PRO A 131 -12.42 2.32 4.36
CA PRO A 131 -13.40 2.71 5.38
C PRO A 131 -13.01 2.23 6.79
N ILE A 132 -13.46 2.97 7.79
CA ILE A 132 -13.23 2.69 9.21
C ILE A 132 -14.56 2.50 9.93
N VAL A 133 -14.76 1.32 10.52
CA VAL A 133 -15.84 1.01 11.45
C VAL A 133 -15.39 1.40 12.85
N ASP A 134 -16.06 2.38 13.47
CA ASP A 134 -15.75 2.81 14.83
C ASP A 134 -16.97 2.93 15.77
N GLU A 135 -16.69 3.19 17.04
CA GLU A 135 -17.69 3.25 18.12
C GLU A 135 -18.73 4.37 17.93
N SER A 136 -18.51 5.33 17.02
CA SER A 136 -19.51 6.35 16.70
C SER A 136 -20.78 5.76 16.06
N ILE A 137 -20.69 4.55 15.51
CA ILE A 137 -21.81 3.80 14.93
C ILE A 137 -22.79 3.30 16.03
N GLY A 138 -22.30 3.17 17.26
CA GLY A 138 -23.07 2.68 18.41
C GLY A 138 -22.44 1.44 19.04
N CYS A 139 -23.28 0.53 19.54
CA CYS A 139 -22.81 -0.67 20.22
C CYS A 139 -22.13 -1.67 19.27
N THR A 140 -21.46 -2.69 19.83
CA THR A 140 -20.75 -3.74 19.07
C THR A 140 -21.62 -4.39 18.00
N ARG A 141 -22.90 -4.63 18.29
CA ARG A 141 -23.87 -5.16 17.31
C ARG A 141 -24.08 -4.21 16.13
N SER A 142 -24.23 -2.91 16.38
CA SER A 142 -24.39 -1.91 15.31
C SER A 142 -23.12 -1.79 14.46
N MET A 143 -21.94 -1.89 15.09
CA MET A 143 -20.66 -1.91 14.37
C MET A 143 -20.56 -3.11 13.43
N LEU A 144 -20.91 -4.32 13.88
CA LEU A 144 -20.92 -5.53 13.05
C LEU A 144 -21.94 -5.45 11.91
N GLN A 145 -23.12 -4.88 12.16
CA GLN A 145 -24.10 -4.63 11.10
C GLN A 145 -23.59 -3.62 10.07
N HIS A 146 -22.83 -2.62 10.50
CA HIS A 146 -22.21 -1.68 9.59
C HIS A 146 -21.07 -2.31 8.79
N LEU A 147 -20.26 -3.17 9.42
CA LEU A 147 -19.27 -3.98 8.74
C LEU A 147 -19.91 -4.86 7.64
N ASP A 148 -21.01 -5.55 7.95
CA ASP A 148 -21.75 -6.38 6.96
C ASP A 148 -22.22 -5.54 5.76
N ARG A 149 -22.65 -4.29 5.99
CA ARG A 149 -23.01 -3.38 4.90
C ARG A 149 -21.80 -3.03 4.03
N LEU A 150 -20.69 -2.62 4.63
CA LEU A 150 -19.49 -2.27 3.86
C LEU A 150 -19.00 -3.47 3.02
N ILE A 151 -19.07 -4.68 3.56
CA ILE A 151 -18.78 -5.89 2.80
C ILE A 151 -19.77 -6.04 1.62
N GLY A 152 -21.07 -5.87 1.87
CA GLY A 152 -22.11 -5.92 0.83
C GLY A 152 -22.00 -4.84 -0.25
N ASP A 153 -21.44 -3.67 0.10
CA ASP A 153 -21.15 -2.57 -0.82
C ASP A 153 -19.87 -2.81 -1.66
N GLY A 154 -19.16 -3.93 -1.42
CA GLY A 154 -18.00 -4.36 -2.20
C GLY A 154 -16.66 -3.79 -1.72
N TYR A 155 -16.56 -3.27 -0.49
CA TYR A 155 -15.28 -2.83 0.05
C TYR A 155 -14.38 -4.03 0.35
N LEU A 156 -13.20 -4.06 -0.27
CA LEU A 156 -12.24 -5.16 -0.16
C LEU A 156 -11.27 -5.01 1.04
N MET A 157 -11.23 -3.84 1.65
CA MET A 157 -10.34 -3.52 2.76
C MET A 157 -11.04 -2.60 3.76
N ILE A 158 -11.06 -2.97 5.04
CA ILE A 158 -11.82 -2.26 6.08
C ILE A 158 -10.97 -2.19 7.37
N GLN A 159 -11.08 -1.10 8.11
CA GLN A 159 -10.52 -0.97 9.46
C GLN A 159 -11.59 -1.15 10.52
N LEU A 160 -11.29 -1.88 11.60
CA LEU A 160 -12.09 -1.92 12.82
C LEU A 160 -11.37 -1.17 13.94
N ARG A 161 -12.02 -0.17 14.54
CA ARG A 161 -11.44 0.69 15.57
C ARG A 161 -12.42 0.94 16.72
N ALA A 162 -12.16 0.36 17.89
CA ALA A 162 -12.94 0.63 19.09
C ALA A 162 -12.02 0.83 20.29
N LYS A 163 -11.83 2.10 20.67
CA LYS A 163 -10.86 2.52 21.69
C LYS A 163 -11.43 2.53 23.10
N SER A 164 -12.75 2.63 23.23
CA SER A 164 -13.44 2.79 24.52
C SER A 164 -13.86 1.43 25.12
N LEU A 165 -13.90 0.38 24.30
CA LEU A 165 -14.13 -0.99 24.75
C LEU A 165 -12.99 -1.50 25.64
N THR A 166 -13.35 -2.34 26.62
CA THR A 166 -12.35 -3.14 27.34
C THR A 166 -11.68 -4.13 26.39
N GLU A 167 -10.45 -4.56 26.71
CA GLU A 167 -9.72 -5.53 25.89
C GLU A 167 -10.56 -6.78 25.59
N LYS A 168 -11.26 -7.32 26.59
CA LYS A 168 -12.13 -8.49 26.43
C LYS A 168 -13.24 -8.22 25.40
N GLN A 169 -13.96 -7.11 25.53
CA GLN A 169 -15.03 -6.74 24.61
C GLN A 169 -14.50 -6.49 23.19
N PHE A 170 -13.32 -5.86 23.07
CA PHE A 170 -12.68 -5.62 21.79
C PHE A 170 -12.29 -6.94 21.11
N LYS A 171 -11.67 -7.87 21.84
CA LYS A 171 -11.30 -9.20 21.31
C LYS A 171 -12.53 -9.96 20.81
N GLU A 172 -13.61 -9.99 21.59
CA GLU A 172 -14.88 -10.62 21.19
C GLU A 172 -15.43 -10.02 19.89
N LEU A 173 -15.49 -8.68 19.80
CA LEU A 173 -15.93 -7.97 18.59
C LEU A 173 -15.02 -8.27 17.38
N ALA A 174 -13.71 -8.21 17.58
CA ALA A 174 -12.73 -8.36 16.50
C ALA A 174 -12.71 -9.79 15.96
N ILE A 175 -12.84 -10.81 16.80
CA ILE A 175 -12.93 -12.22 16.37
C ILE A 175 -14.17 -12.42 15.47
N GLU A 176 -15.32 -11.88 15.86
CA GLU A 176 -16.53 -11.97 15.03
C GLU A 176 -16.36 -11.23 13.69
N ALA A 177 -15.77 -10.03 13.71
CA ALA A 177 -15.48 -9.26 12.52
C ALA A 177 -14.53 -10.00 11.56
N ILE A 178 -13.46 -10.62 12.08
CA ILE A 178 -12.51 -11.43 11.30
C ILE A 178 -13.23 -12.58 10.57
N VAL A 179 -14.12 -13.30 11.26
CA VAL A 179 -14.88 -14.41 10.66
C VAL A 179 -15.74 -13.91 9.50
N LYS A 180 -16.44 -12.79 9.68
CA LYS A 180 -17.30 -12.17 8.66
C LYS A 180 -16.50 -11.75 7.42
N THR A 181 -15.40 -11.03 7.62
CA THR A 181 -14.61 -10.50 6.50
C THR A 181 -13.86 -11.60 5.75
N LYS A 182 -13.32 -12.59 6.47
CA LYS A 182 -12.58 -13.71 5.86
C LYS A 182 -13.46 -14.54 4.94
N LYS A 183 -14.72 -14.77 5.32
CA LYS A 183 -15.70 -15.48 4.49
C LYS A 183 -15.92 -14.82 3.13
N GLU A 184 -15.89 -13.49 3.10
CA GLU A 184 -16.20 -12.69 1.91
C GLU A 184 -14.92 -12.19 1.19
N GLY A 185 -13.74 -12.67 1.61
CA GLY A 185 -12.45 -12.27 1.00
C GLY A 185 -12.05 -10.83 1.28
N VAL A 186 -12.64 -10.18 2.28
CA VAL A 186 -12.34 -8.81 2.69
C VAL A 186 -11.20 -8.80 3.70
N ARG A 187 -10.20 -7.95 3.48
CA ARG A 187 -9.09 -7.79 4.42
C ARG A 187 -9.46 -6.83 5.54
N LEU A 188 -9.53 -7.35 6.76
CA LEU A 188 -9.80 -6.56 7.96
C LEU A 188 -8.50 -6.16 8.66
N PHE A 189 -8.32 -4.86 8.86
CA PHE A 189 -7.28 -4.31 9.70
C PHE A 189 -7.84 -3.99 11.08
N VAL A 190 -7.35 -4.66 12.11
CA VAL A 190 -7.80 -4.44 13.48
C VAL A 190 -6.92 -3.35 14.12
N ASN A 191 -7.50 -2.23 14.56
CA ASN A 191 -6.73 -1.14 15.18
C ASN A 191 -6.45 -1.46 16.66
N THR A 192 -5.28 -2.05 16.91
CA THR A 192 -4.86 -2.54 18.23
C THR A 192 -3.35 -2.77 18.27
N THR A 193 -2.82 -3.14 19.44
CA THR A 193 -1.42 -3.55 19.60
C THR A 193 -1.13 -4.85 18.86
N LEU A 194 0.15 -5.05 18.54
CA LEU A 194 0.61 -6.27 17.89
C LEU A 194 0.33 -7.54 18.70
N GLU A 195 0.44 -7.45 20.03
CA GLU A 195 0.17 -8.56 20.95
C GLU A 195 -1.29 -9.01 20.87
N ILE A 196 -2.23 -8.06 20.91
CA ILE A 196 -3.65 -8.37 20.80
C ILE A 196 -3.99 -8.91 19.42
N ALA A 197 -3.42 -8.35 18.35
CA ALA A 197 -3.64 -8.83 16.99
C ALA A 197 -3.20 -10.29 16.81
N LEU A 198 -2.04 -10.67 17.39
CA LEU A 198 -1.57 -12.05 17.40
C LEU A 198 -2.48 -12.98 18.22
N ASP A 199 -2.94 -12.54 19.39
CA ASP A 199 -3.82 -13.31 20.28
C ASP A 199 -5.16 -13.68 19.59
N ILE A 200 -5.72 -12.75 18.80
CA ILE A 200 -6.96 -12.98 18.05
C ILE A 200 -6.75 -13.60 16.66
N ASN A 201 -5.50 -13.96 16.30
CA ASN A 201 -5.12 -14.46 14.97
C ASN A 201 -5.57 -13.56 13.82
N ALA A 202 -5.39 -12.24 13.95
CA ALA A 202 -5.67 -11.30 12.88
C ALA A 202 -4.63 -11.44 11.75
N ASP A 203 -5.12 -11.45 10.50
CA ASP A 203 -4.26 -11.43 9.30
C ASP A 203 -3.62 -10.04 9.08
N ALA A 204 -4.26 -8.98 9.58
CA ALA A 204 -3.76 -7.62 9.47
C ALA A 204 -4.08 -6.73 10.69
N VAL A 205 -3.13 -5.85 11.04
CA VAL A 205 -3.23 -4.90 12.17
C VAL A 205 -3.04 -3.46 11.69
N HIS A 206 -3.81 -2.52 12.24
CA HIS A 206 -3.57 -1.10 12.05
C HIS A 206 -2.94 -0.53 13.33
N LEU A 207 -1.73 -0.01 13.25
CA LEU A 207 -1.03 0.57 14.38
C LEU A 207 -1.25 2.09 14.43
N ASN A 208 -1.48 2.62 15.62
CA ASN A 208 -1.43 4.07 15.82
C ASN A 208 0.03 4.56 15.89
N SER A 209 0.25 5.88 15.84
CA SER A 209 1.61 6.47 15.86
C SER A 209 2.42 6.11 17.11
N LYS A 210 1.76 5.96 18.28
CA LYS A 210 2.41 5.54 19.53
C LYS A 210 2.88 4.09 19.46
N GLU A 211 2.05 3.20 18.93
CA GLU A 211 2.41 1.80 18.71
C GLU A 211 3.53 1.67 17.68
N LEU A 212 3.42 2.39 16.56
CA LEU A 212 4.44 2.45 15.52
C LEU A 212 5.80 2.88 16.08
N SER A 213 5.84 3.99 16.83
CA SER A 213 7.06 4.51 17.44
C SER A 213 7.67 3.56 18.48
N SER A 214 6.85 2.74 19.13
CA SER A 214 7.31 1.75 20.11
C SER A 214 7.85 0.46 19.49
N LEU A 215 7.58 0.19 18.21
CA LEU A 215 8.07 -1.00 17.53
C LEU A 215 9.59 -0.95 17.36
N LYS A 216 10.25 -2.05 17.75
CA LYS A 216 11.68 -2.28 17.57
C LYS A 216 11.88 -3.50 16.66
N GLY A 217 12.83 -3.41 15.75
CA GLY A 217 13.15 -4.48 14.78
C GLY A 217 12.27 -4.45 13.53
N SER A 218 12.53 -5.35 12.58
CA SER A 218 11.70 -5.52 11.39
C SER A 218 10.38 -6.18 11.76
N PHE A 219 9.25 -5.61 11.35
CA PHE A 219 7.94 -6.23 11.54
C PHE A 219 7.82 -7.56 10.78
N LEU A 220 8.62 -7.71 9.70
CA LEU A 220 8.59 -8.85 8.79
C LEU A 220 8.93 -10.20 9.46
N ASP A 221 9.59 -10.17 10.63
CA ASP A 221 9.96 -11.39 11.36
C ASP A 221 8.78 -12.09 12.06
N LYS A 222 7.60 -11.46 12.09
CA LYS A 222 6.43 -11.95 12.85
C LYS A 222 5.34 -12.47 11.91
N LYS A 223 5.39 -13.78 11.63
CA LYS A 223 4.30 -14.63 11.11
C LYS A 223 3.35 -13.92 10.13
N SER A 224 3.71 -13.78 8.86
CA SER A 224 2.81 -13.47 7.70
C SER A 224 1.78 -12.33 7.84
N MET A 225 1.78 -11.61 8.95
CA MET A 225 0.80 -10.60 9.28
C MET A 225 1.22 -9.33 8.59
N VAL A 226 0.23 -8.60 8.10
CA VAL A 226 0.46 -7.32 7.44
C VAL A 226 0.07 -6.21 8.40
N PHE A 227 0.74 -5.06 8.32
CA PHE A 227 0.29 -3.89 9.06
C PHE A 227 0.19 -2.65 8.20
N ALA A 228 -0.68 -1.76 8.66
CA ALA A 228 -0.77 -0.37 8.24
C ALA A 228 -0.56 0.54 9.45
N ALA A 229 -0.22 1.80 9.22
CA ALA A 229 0.06 2.73 10.30
C ALA A 229 -0.68 4.07 10.15
N SER A 230 -1.14 4.62 11.27
CA SER A 230 -1.55 6.03 11.36
C SER A 230 -0.31 6.91 11.46
N CYS A 231 -0.22 7.92 10.60
CA CYS A 231 0.86 8.88 10.55
C CYS A 231 0.30 10.31 10.63
N HIS A 232 1.07 11.20 11.26
CA HIS A 232 0.72 12.61 11.46
C HIS A 232 1.80 13.58 10.96
N GLY A 233 2.88 13.06 10.39
CA GLY A 233 4.00 13.86 9.89
C GLY A 233 5.04 13.01 9.19
N LYS A 234 6.17 13.64 8.82
CA LYS A 234 7.26 13.01 8.07
C LYS A 234 7.89 11.87 8.85
N GLU A 235 8.12 12.05 10.14
CA GLU A 235 8.80 11.08 11.00
C GLU A 235 8.01 9.77 11.08
N ASP A 236 6.69 9.86 11.22
CA ASP A 236 5.81 8.68 11.24
C ASP A 236 5.82 7.94 9.89
N LEU A 237 5.83 8.68 8.76
CA LEU A 237 5.86 8.09 7.42
C LEU A 237 7.18 7.35 7.16
N GLU A 238 8.30 7.97 7.49
CA GLU A 238 9.63 7.35 7.37
C GLU A 238 9.74 6.12 8.25
N GLN A 239 9.18 6.16 9.47
CA GLN A 239 9.15 5.00 10.35
C GLN A 239 8.25 3.88 9.81
N ALA A 240 7.06 4.20 9.29
CA ALA A 240 6.17 3.22 8.67
C ALA A 240 6.81 2.55 7.46
N LYS A 241 7.47 3.32 6.60
CA LYS A 241 8.27 2.81 5.48
C LYS A 241 9.37 1.88 5.95
N LYS A 242 10.22 2.35 6.88
CA LYS A 242 11.35 1.58 7.43
C LYS A 242 10.93 0.25 8.06
N LEU A 243 9.77 0.22 8.71
CA LEU A 243 9.24 -0.99 9.36
C LEU A 243 8.48 -1.91 8.39
N GLY A 244 8.34 -1.53 7.12
CA GLY A 244 7.71 -2.35 6.09
C GLY A 244 6.18 -2.35 6.12
N ALA A 245 5.55 -1.25 6.56
CA ALA A 245 4.09 -1.12 6.51
C ALA A 245 3.59 -1.29 5.08
N LEU A 246 2.44 -1.96 4.89
CA LEU A 246 1.85 -2.10 3.56
C LEU A 246 1.36 -0.75 3.03
N PHE A 247 0.83 0.09 3.91
CA PHE A 247 0.48 1.47 3.63
C PHE A 247 0.44 2.28 4.92
N ALA A 248 0.54 3.59 4.77
CA ALA A 248 0.29 4.56 5.82
C ALA A 248 -1.05 5.28 5.61
N VAL A 249 -1.57 5.88 6.66
CA VAL A 249 -2.74 6.76 6.63
C VAL A 249 -2.32 8.08 7.24
N LEU A 250 -2.28 9.14 6.44
CA LEU A 250 -1.84 10.47 6.87
C LEU A 250 -3.06 11.34 7.22
N SER A 251 -3.09 11.85 8.44
CA SER A 251 -4.24 12.59 8.98
C SER A 251 -3.86 13.64 10.03
N PRO A 252 -4.72 14.65 10.28
CA PRO A 252 -5.91 14.98 9.50
C PRO A 252 -5.57 15.86 8.27
N VAL A 253 -6.12 15.53 7.10
CA VAL A 253 -5.93 16.34 5.87
C VAL A 253 -6.82 17.57 5.88
N CYS A 254 -8.08 17.42 6.29
CA CYS A 254 -9.08 18.46 6.45
C CYS A 254 -9.68 18.43 7.86
N GLU A 255 -10.47 19.44 8.21
CA GLU A 255 -11.20 19.48 9.49
C GLU A 255 -12.08 18.24 9.66
N THR A 256 -12.09 17.67 10.87
CA THR A 256 -12.79 16.41 11.15
C THR A 256 -13.53 16.45 12.47
N CYS A 257 -14.76 15.93 12.49
CA CYS A 257 -15.55 15.81 13.70
C CYS A 257 -14.97 14.76 14.68
N SER A 258 -14.16 13.82 14.21
CA SER A 258 -13.55 12.79 15.08
C SER A 258 -12.42 13.33 15.95
N HIS A 259 -11.77 14.42 15.51
CA HIS A 259 -10.67 15.09 16.21
C HIS A 259 -10.73 16.61 15.96
N PRO A 260 -11.69 17.32 16.58
CA PRO A 260 -11.96 18.74 16.28
C PRO A 260 -10.84 19.69 16.73
N GLU A 261 -10.04 19.28 17.71
CA GLU A 261 -8.91 20.05 18.25
C GLU A 261 -7.65 19.98 17.35
N ALA A 262 -7.63 19.10 16.36
CA ALA A 262 -6.44 18.86 15.54
C ALA A 262 -6.35 19.87 14.38
N THR A 263 -5.21 20.53 14.25
CA THR A 263 -4.93 21.41 13.11
C THR A 263 -4.81 20.58 11.82
N PRO A 264 -5.62 20.82 10.78
CA PRO A 264 -5.50 20.13 9.51
C PRO A 264 -4.17 20.43 8.81
N LEU A 265 -3.60 19.42 8.14
CA LEU A 265 -2.40 19.57 7.31
C LEU A 265 -2.67 20.46 6.08
N GLY A 266 -3.84 20.27 5.46
CA GLY A 266 -4.12 20.81 4.13
C GLY A 266 -3.46 19.98 3.01
N TRP A 267 -3.97 20.14 1.79
CA TRP A 267 -3.57 19.32 0.64
C TRP A 267 -2.14 19.59 0.15
N ASP A 268 -1.66 20.83 0.25
CA ASP A 268 -0.31 21.18 -0.21
C ASP A 268 0.76 20.55 0.70
N VAL A 269 0.56 20.60 2.02
CA VAL A 269 1.44 19.94 2.99
C VAL A 269 1.34 18.42 2.85
N PHE A 270 0.12 17.88 2.67
CA PHE A 270 -0.08 16.46 2.40
C PHE A 270 0.76 16.00 1.20
N LYS A 271 0.67 16.69 0.06
CA LYS A 271 1.44 16.35 -1.14
C LYS A 271 2.95 16.43 -0.89
N ALA A 272 3.42 17.50 -0.26
CA ALA A 272 4.84 17.67 0.04
C ALA A 272 5.40 16.55 0.95
N LEU A 273 4.56 15.99 1.83
CA LEU A 273 4.93 14.86 2.67
C LEU A 273 4.88 13.52 1.94
N VAL A 274 3.91 13.32 1.03
CA VAL A 274 3.65 12.02 0.38
C VAL A 274 4.46 11.80 -0.90
N GLU A 275 4.65 12.84 -1.72
CA GLU A 275 5.33 12.73 -3.02
C GLU A 275 6.74 12.11 -2.96
N PRO A 276 7.60 12.41 -1.96
CA PRO A 276 8.91 11.76 -1.85
C PRO A 276 8.87 10.39 -1.17
N MET A 277 7.72 9.91 -0.69
CA MET A 277 7.63 8.71 0.14
C MET A 277 7.47 7.44 -0.70
N ALA A 278 8.39 6.49 -0.52
CA ALA A 278 8.32 5.16 -1.11
C ALA A 278 7.43 4.20 -0.28
N ILE A 279 6.20 4.64 0.04
CA ILE A 279 5.18 3.83 0.68
C ILE A 279 3.80 4.35 0.26
N PRO A 280 2.80 3.50 -0.01
CA PRO A 280 1.44 3.97 -0.31
C PRO A 280 0.83 4.73 0.88
N VAL A 281 0.20 5.87 0.61
CA VAL A 281 -0.44 6.70 1.66
C VAL A 281 -1.90 6.97 1.32
N TYR A 282 -2.81 6.68 2.26
CA TYR A 282 -4.20 7.12 2.19
C TYR A 282 -4.38 8.48 2.87
N ALA A 283 -5.20 9.34 2.27
CA ALA A 283 -5.65 10.56 2.92
C ALA A 283 -6.76 10.25 3.94
N LEU A 284 -6.66 10.78 5.16
CA LEU A 284 -7.66 10.63 6.22
C LEU A 284 -7.88 11.95 6.98
N GLY A 285 -9.09 12.12 7.52
CA GLY A 285 -9.48 13.27 8.33
C GLY A 285 -10.16 14.33 7.47
N GLY A 286 -11.48 14.44 7.61
CA GLY A 286 -12.30 15.38 6.82
C GLY A 286 -12.41 15.03 5.34
N VAL A 287 -12.06 13.79 4.95
CA VAL A 287 -12.07 13.32 3.56
C VAL A 287 -12.88 12.02 3.42
N GLY A 288 -13.32 11.74 2.19
CA GLY A 288 -14.00 10.49 1.84
C GLY A 288 -14.09 10.29 0.32
N PRO A 289 -15.00 9.44 -0.17
CA PRO A 289 -15.10 9.12 -1.60
C PRO A 289 -15.23 10.33 -2.52
N VAL A 290 -15.90 11.40 -2.07
CA VAL A 290 -16.04 12.66 -2.82
C VAL A 290 -14.69 13.37 -3.06
N ASN A 291 -13.66 13.07 -2.28
CA ASN A 291 -12.32 13.63 -2.40
C ASN A 291 -11.36 12.74 -3.18
N MET A 292 -11.81 11.60 -3.74
CA MET A 292 -10.95 10.60 -4.36
C MET A 292 -10.01 11.19 -5.41
N ASP A 293 -10.54 11.87 -6.42
CA ASP A 293 -9.74 12.43 -7.52
C ASP A 293 -8.70 13.43 -7.02
N LYS A 294 -9.09 14.24 -6.03
CA LYS A 294 -8.17 15.19 -5.38
C LYS A 294 -7.07 14.46 -4.61
N ALA A 295 -7.41 13.40 -3.88
CA ALA A 295 -6.43 12.62 -3.14
C ALA A 295 -5.39 11.98 -4.06
N ILE A 296 -5.84 11.34 -5.15
CA ILE A 296 -4.95 10.75 -6.16
C ILE A 296 -4.07 11.81 -6.82
N LEU A 297 -4.63 12.98 -7.16
CA LEU A 297 -3.86 14.10 -7.73
C LEU A 297 -2.77 14.60 -6.78
N GLN A 298 -3.00 14.52 -5.48
CA GLN A 298 -2.07 14.96 -4.43
C GLN A 298 -1.13 13.84 -3.97
N GLY A 299 -1.08 12.71 -4.68
CA GLY A 299 -0.14 11.61 -4.44
C GLY A 299 -0.65 10.50 -3.51
N ALA A 300 -1.88 10.60 -3.00
CA ALA A 300 -2.46 9.50 -2.22
C ALA A 300 -2.72 8.27 -3.11
N CYS A 301 -2.66 7.08 -2.54
CA CYS A 301 -3.18 5.87 -3.19
C CYS A 301 -4.69 5.72 -3.01
N GLY A 302 -5.32 6.54 -2.16
CA GLY A 302 -6.76 6.48 -1.90
C GLY A 302 -7.20 7.36 -0.74
N VAL A 303 -8.44 7.17 -0.29
CA VAL A 303 -9.04 7.86 0.85
C VAL A 303 -9.48 6.88 1.93
N SER A 304 -9.36 7.31 3.18
CA SER A 304 -9.84 6.59 4.36
C SER A 304 -10.72 7.52 5.19
N GLY A 305 -11.70 6.96 5.89
CA GLY A 305 -12.64 7.75 6.68
C GLY A 305 -13.68 6.92 7.42
N ILE A 306 -14.38 7.58 8.34
CA ILE A 306 -15.47 7.01 9.14
C ILE A 306 -16.80 7.48 8.53
N SER A 307 -17.26 8.67 8.93
CA SER A 307 -18.58 9.21 8.58
C SER A 307 -18.82 9.38 7.09
N ALA A 308 -17.78 9.67 6.30
CA ALA A 308 -17.91 9.83 4.85
C ALA A 308 -18.20 8.51 4.11
N PHE A 309 -17.96 7.37 4.76
CA PHE A 309 -18.29 6.03 4.26
C PHE A 309 -19.58 5.47 4.86
N HIS A 310 -20.18 6.19 5.81
CA HIS A 310 -21.50 5.88 6.31
C HIS A 310 -22.51 6.47 5.31
N ALA A 311 -23.05 5.67 4.39
CA ALA A 311 -24.22 6.09 3.63
C ALA A 311 -25.28 6.59 4.62
N LYS A 312 -25.77 7.83 4.43
CA LYS A 312 -26.76 8.45 5.33
C LYS A 312 -27.95 7.51 5.45
N TRP A 313 -28.22 7.10 6.68
CA TRP A 313 -29.46 6.42 7.08
C TRP A 313 -30.67 7.31 6.86
#